data_AF-A0A9I9CC37-F1
#
_entry.id   AF-A0A9I9CC37-F1
#
_cell.length_a   1.000
_cell.length_b   1.000
_cell.length_c   1.000
_cell.angle_alpha   90.00
_cell.angle_beta   90.00
_cell.angle_gamma   90.00
#
_symmetry.space_group_name_H-M   'P 1'
#
loop_
_entity.id
_entity.type
_entity.pdbx_description
1 polymer ?
#
loop_
_entity_poly.entity_id
_entity_poly.type
_entity_poly.pdbx_seq_one_letter_code
_entity_poly.pdbx_strand_id
1 'polypeptide(L)'
;MFPLPPPKGAPAPETPKKEAIKSYKLDLSSSSDDRSIIPKYFALQNYSPRHPQPITAPFLQNIHGSGYLEFNSEHGLLSPISKFESEISDSDSKLIHIRCTNNNRYWVRKSSDSNHIVPTATKKEDDRSKWSCTLFEPICDAKYKAYRFRHVQLGYELFRDKTNRLSAIENGRPDSEREDAYGVFTKVIDWNSLCVFPKHVTFKGFNGRYLRFEGKYLQVSGVDNHPSLIHEIFPQKDGNLHLKNVESRRFWIYDPNWIVATARVFSKLNI
;
A
#
# COMPACT_ATOMS: atom_id res chain seq x y z
N MET A 1 35.66 -44.45 48.59
CA MET A 1 34.77 -43.30 48.32
C MET A 1 35.65 -42.25 47.64
N PHE A 2 35.60 -42.15 46.31
CA PHE A 2 36.46 -41.25 45.52
C PHE A 2 35.74 -39.92 45.26
N PRO A 3 36.44 -38.77 45.27
CA PRO A 3 35.82 -37.48 45.00
C PRO A 3 35.54 -37.30 43.49
N LEU A 4 34.40 -36.69 43.17
CA LEU A 4 33.99 -36.33 41.81
C LEU A 4 34.84 -35.17 41.26
N PRO A 5 35.10 -35.13 39.94
CA PRO A 5 35.84 -34.05 39.32
C PRO A 5 34.97 -32.77 39.17
N PRO A 6 35.60 -31.59 39.07
CA PRO A 6 34.88 -30.32 38.93
C PRO A 6 34.20 -30.19 37.55
N PRO A 7 33.11 -29.42 37.44
CA PRO A 7 32.36 -29.30 36.20
C PRO A 7 33.18 -28.55 35.13
N LYS A 8 33.13 -29.07 33.90
CA LYS A 8 33.74 -28.44 32.72
C LYS A 8 33.13 -27.05 32.49
N GLY A 9 34.00 -26.06 32.30
CA GLY A 9 33.63 -24.67 32.02
C GLY A 9 32.70 -24.55 30.82
N ALA A 10 31.67 -23.71 30.97
CA ALA A 10 30.76 -23.35 29.89
C ALA A 10 31.51 -22.68 28.73
N PRO A 11 31.13 -22.92 27.46
CA PRO A 11 31.70 -22.18 26.35
C PRO A 11 31.30 -20.70 26.45
N ALA A 12 32.26 -19.82 26.15
CA ALA A 12 32.04 -18.38 26.12
C ALA A 12 30.92 -18.02 25.13
N PRO A 13 30.11 -16.98 25.41
CA PRO A 13 29.07 -16.55 24.48
C PRO A 13 29.72 -15.99 23.21
N GLU A 14 29.40 -16.58 22.06
CA GLU A 14 29.77 -16.03 20.76
C GLU A 14 29.17 -14.63 20.61
N THR A 15 30.03 -13.66 20.33
CA THR A 15 29.65 -12.29 20.03
C THR A 15 28.82 -12.28 18.74
N PRO A 16 27.61 -11.69 18.73
CA PRO A 16 26.82 -11.57 17.52
C PRO A 16 27.59 -10.73 16.49
N LYS A 17 27.82 -11.27 15.30
CA LYS A 17 28.32 -10.51 14.16
C LYS A 17 27.37 -9.32 13.93
N LYS A 18 27.90 -8.11 13.97
CA LYS A 18 27.20 -6.89 13.56
C LYS A 18 26.91 -6.99 12.06
N GLU A 19 25.78 -7.56 11.69
CA GLU A 19 25.21 -7.30 10.38
C GLU A 19 24.66 -5.88 10.39
N ALA A 20 25.25 -5.04 9.53
CA ALA A 20 24.81 -3.67 9.33
C ALA A 20 23.34 -3.70 8.91
N ILE A 21 22.47 -3.09 9.73
CA ILE A 21 21.09 -2.79 9.37
C ILE A 21 21.19 -1.87 8.13
N LYS A 22 20.96 -2.45 6.94
CA LYS A 22 20.77 -1.65 5.73
C LYS A 22 19.56 -0.77 6.00
N SER A 23 19.79 0.54 6.10
CA SER A 23 18.72 1.52 6.06
C SER A 23 17.92 1.27 4.79
N TYR A 24 16.68 0.82 4.92
CA TYR A 24 15.74 0.76 3.81
C TYR A 24 15.42 2.19 3.41
N LYS A 25 16.26 2.75 2.55
CA LYS A 25 15.87 3.89 1.74
C LYS A 25 14.78 3.36 0.83
N LEU A 26 13.60 3.97 0.87
CA LEU A 26 12.57 3.74 -0.12
C LEU A 26 13.09 4.31 -1.45
N ASP A 27 13.95 3.55 -2.11
CA ASP A 27 14.43 3.89 -3.44
C ASP A 27 13.25 3.69 -4.40
N LEU A 28 12.61 4.80 -4.78
CA LEU A 28 11.70 4.89 -5.92
C LEU A 28 12.45 4.72 -7.26
N SER A 29 13.59 4.02 -7.24
CA SER A 29 14.44 3.71 -8.38
C SER A 29 15.01 2.30 -8.23
N SER A 30 14.17 1.32 -8.50
CA SER A 30 14.59 -0.01 -8.95
C SER A 30 13.68 -0.34 -10.12
N SER A 31 14.09 -0.81 -11.27
CA SER A 31 15.34 -1.37 -11.76
C SER A 31 15.18 -1.30 -13.29
N SER A 32 16.22 -0.93 -14.02
CA SER A 32 16.18 -0.83 -15.49
C SER A 32 16.16 -2.19 -16.20
N ASP A 33 15.51 -3.20 -15.60
CA ASP A 33 15.40 -4.56 -16.14
C ASP A 33 14.04 -5.25 -15.89
N ASP A 34 13.03 -4.54 -15.38
CA ASP A 34 11.70 -5.14 -15.15
C ASP A 34 10.76 -4.77 -16.30
N ARG A 35 10.38 -5.76 -17.12
CA ARG A 35 9.56 -5.57 -18.33
C ARG A 35 8.12 -5.10 -18.04
N SER A 36 7.72 -4.90 -16.78
CA SER A 36 6.40 -4.35 -16.44
C SER A 36 6.52 -2.96 -15.82
N ILE A 37 5.90 -1.99 -16.51
CA ILE A 37 5.79 -0.59 -16.07
C ILE A 37 4.91 -0.46 -14.80
N ILE A 38 4.05 -1.45 -14.54
CA ILE A 38 3.09 -1.50 -13.44
C ILE A 38 3.36 -2.76 -12.59
N PRO A 39 3.32 -2.66 -11.23
CA PRO A 39 3.45 -3.82 -10.36
C PRO A 39 2.33 -4.85 -10.62
N LYS A 40 2.65 -6.15 -10.44
CA LYS A 40 1.66 -7.23 -10.59
C LYS A 40 0.41 -6.99 -9.74
N TYR A 41 0.58 -6.62 -8.48
CA TYR A 41 -0.52 -6.24 -7.59
C TYR A 41 -0.39 -4.78 -7.21
N PHE A 42 -1.45 -4.00 -7.41
CA PHE A 42 -1.38 -2.56 -7.18
C PHE A 42 -2.71 -1.98 -6.71
N ALA A 43 -2.63 -0.78 -6.14
CA ALA A 43 -3.75 0.10 -5.92
C ALA A 43 -3.56 1.41 -6.70
N LEU A 44 -4.68 2.09 -6.94
CA LEU A 44 -4.73 3.35 -7.67
C LEU A 44 -5.28 4.44 -6.77
N GLN A 45 -4.49 5.49 -6.58
CA GLN A 45 -4.93 6.69 -5.86
C GLN A 45 -5.09 7.84 -6.84
N ASN A 46 -6.23 8.51 -6.78
CA ASN A 46 -6.49 9.69 -7.60
C ASN A 46 -5.44 10.78 -7.30
N TYR A 47 -4.83 11.36 -8.34
CA TYR A 47 -3.82 12.40 -8.19
C TYR A 47 -4.17 13.62 -9.04
N SER A 48 -4.08 14.82 -8.45
CA SER A 48 -4.11 16.08 -9.19
C SER A 48 -2.78 16.83 -9.02
N PRO A 49 -2.10 17.18 -10.11
CA PRO A 49 -0.83 17.91 -10.07
C PRO A 49 -0.97 19.40 -9.71
N ARG A 50 -2.16 19.98 -9.78
CA ARG A 50 -2.40 21.43 -9.54
C ARG A 50 -2.62 21.77 -8.07
N HIS A 51 -2.93 20.78 -7.23
CA HIS A 51 -3.18 20.98 -5.80
C HIS A 51 -2.31 20.05 -4.95
N PRO A 52 -1.70 20.53 -3.85
CA PRO A 52 -1.06 19.67 -2.86
C PRO A 52 -2.07 18.62 -2.40
N GLN A 53 -1.76 17.34 -2.61
CA GLN A 53 -2.72 16.29 -2.29
C GLN A 53 -2.84 16.11 -0.78
N PRO A 54 -4.05 16.18 -0.21
CA PRO A 54 -4.25 15.67 1.12
C PRO A 54 -3.97 14.16 1.12
N ILE A 55 -3.47 13.64 2.23
CA ILE A 55 -3.20 12.20 2.41
C ILE A 55 -4.50 11.36 2.25
N THR A 56 -5.66 12.02 2.19
CA THR A 56 -7.00 11.45 2.02
C THR A 56 -7.49 11.39 0.57
N ALA A 57 -6.61 11.56 -0.42
CA ALA A 57 -7.02 11.40 -1.82
C ALA A 57 -7.63 10.00 -2.03
N PRO A 58 -8.80 9.90 -2.68
CA PRO A 58 -9.56 8.66 -2.75
C PRO A 58 -8.85 7.60 -3.59
N PHE A 59 -9.07 6.34 -3.20
CA PHE A 59 -8.57 5.17 -3.93
C PHE A 59 -9.65 4.65 -4.85
N LEU A 60 -9.25 4.14 -6.01
CA LEU A 60 -10.16 3.45 -6.91
C LEU A 60 -10.57 2.10 -6.30
N GLN A 61 -11.86 1.82 -6.30
CA GLN A 61 -12.46 0.69 -5.62
C GLN A 61 -13.53 0.01 -6.47
N ASN A 62 -13.59 -1.31 -6.37
CA ASN A 62 -14.69 -2.12 -6.88
C ASN A 62 -15.75 -2.33 -5.79
N ILE A 63 -16.63 -1.36 -5.61
CA ILE A 63 -17.67 -1.39 -4.57
C ILE A 63 -18.75 -2.39 -4.98
N HIS A 64 -19.00 -3.38 -4.12
CA HIS A 64 -20.01 -4.40 -4.37
C HIS A 64 -21.40 -3.75 -4.49
N GLY A 65 -22.09 -4.00 -5.61
CA GLY A 65 -23.44 -3.49 -5.86
C GLY A 65 -23.52 -2.19 -6.67
N SER A 66 -22.45 -1.41 -6.83
CA SER A 66 -22.48 -0.22 -7.69
C SER A 66 -22.45 -0.58 -9.18
N GLY A 67 -21.77 -1.67 -9.53
CA GLY A 67 -21.49 -2.06 -10.91
C GLY A 67 -20.43 -1.19 -11.59
N TYR A 68 -19.75 -0.31 -10.86
CA TYR A 68 -18.72 0.61 -11.35
C TYR A 68 -17.44 0.54 -10.52
N LEU A 69 -16.34 0.97 -11.13
CA LEU A 69 -15.13 1.34 -10.40
C LEU A 69 -15.25 2.80 -9.95
N GLU A 70 -15.09 3.03 -8.65
CA GLU A 70 -15.35 4.33 -8.03
C GLU A 70 -14.19 4.77 -7.15
N PHE A 71 -13.82 6.05 -7.24
CA PHE A 71 -12.86 6.67 -6.35
C PHE A 71 -13.55 7.05 -5.04
N ASN A 72 -13.24 6.33 -3.97
CA ASN A 72 -13.86 6.50 -2.66
C ASN A 72 -12.78 6.71 -1.56
N SER A 73 -13.10 7.55 -0.57
CA SER A 73 -12.25 7.87 0.59
C SER A 73 -12.65 7.14 1.88
N GLU A 74 -13.79 6.45 1.90
CA GLU A 74 -14.29 5.72 3.08
C GLU A 74 -13.47 4.47 3.38
N HIS A 75 -13.15 3.69 2.35
CA HIS A 75 -12.30 2.51 2.49
C HIS A 75 -10.84 2.87 2.21
N GLY A 76 -9.95 2.46 3.12
CA GLY A 76 -8.52 2.73 3.01
C GLY A 76 -7.83 1.90 1.92
N LEU A 77 -6.57 2.25 1.64
CA LEU A 77 -5.67 1.55 0.72
C LEU A 77 -5.69 0.03 0.92
N LEU A 78 -5.71 -0.46 2.16
CA LEU A 78 -5.62 -1.90 2.50
C LEU A 78 -6.92 -2.70 2.28
N SER A 79 -7.99 -2.07 1.78
CA SER A 79 -9.24 -2.78 1.51
C SER A 79 -9.10 -3.71 0.29
N PRO A 80 -9.53 -4.99 0.35
CA PRO A 80 -9.42 -5.91 -0.79
C PRO A 80 -10.08 -5.41 -2.08
N ILE A 81 -11.09 -4.54 -1.97
CA ILE A 81 -11.78 -3.94 -3.12
C ILE A 81 -10.96 -2.84 -3.82
N SER A 82 -9.86 -2.39 -3.22
CA SER A 82 -8.89 -1.43 -3.77
C SER A 82 -7.70 -2.11 -4.46
N LYS A 83 -7.62 -3.46 -4.41
CA LYS A 83 -6.50 -4.25 -4.94
C LYS A 83 -6.80 -4.77 -6.35
N PHE A 84 -5.94 -4.39 -7.29
CA PHE A 84 -5.99 -4.83 -8.68
C PHE A 84 -4.78 -5.70 -9.01
N GLU A 85 -4.94 -6.56 -10.03
CA GLU A 85 -3.84 -7.31 -10.64
C GLU A 85 -3.64 -6.85 -12.08
N SER A 86 -2.38 -6.62 -12.45
CA SER A 86 -1.97 -6.38 -13.83
C SER A 86 -1.48 -7.68 -14.46
N GLU A 87 -1.92 -7.92 -15.68
CA GLU A 87 -1.47 -9.05 -16.49
C GLU A 87 -1.02 -8.51 -17.85
N ILE A 88 0.23 -8.79 -18.23
CA ILE A 88 0.77 -8.36 -19.53
C ILE A 88 -0.02 -9.05 -20.64
N SER A 89 -0.35 -8.31 -21.70
CA SER A 89 -1.00 -8.86 -22.87
C SER A 89 -0.07 -9.83 -23.61
N ASP A 90 -0.65 -10.93 -24.09
CA ASP A 90 0.07 -11.92 -24.88
C ASP A 90 0.42 -11.37 -26.29
N SER A 91 -0.31 -10.32 -26.75
CA SER A 91 -0.14 -9.72 -28.07
C SER A 91 0.84 -8.53 -28.10
N ASP A 92 1.00 -7.81 -26.99
CA ASP A 92 1.88 -6.64 -26.91
C ASP A 92 2.36 -6.43 -25.47
N SER A 93 3.67 -6.53 -25.24
CA SER A 93 4.26 -6.43 -23.89
C SER A 93 4.11 -5.05 -23.25
N LYS A 94 3.68 -4.03 -24.01
CA LYS A 94 3.40 -2.68 -23.49
C LYS A 94 1.96 -2.53 -22.99
N LEU A 95 1.08 -3.47 -23.33
CA LEU A 95 -0.32 -3.45 -22.95
C LEU A 95 -0.58 -4.40 -21.81
N ILE A 96 -1.55 -4.04 -20.96
CA ILE A 96 -1.95 -4.85 -19.82
C ILE A 96 -3.46 -5.04 -19.79
N HIS A 97 -3.86 -6.17 -19.23
CA HIS A 97 -5.19 -6.36 -18.67
C HIS A 97 -5.15 -6.00 -17.20
N ILE A 98 -6.24 -5.42 -16.70
CA ILE A 98 -6.38 -5.09 -15.29
C ILE A 98 -7.59 -5.86 -14.76
N ARG A 99 -7.41 -6.61 -13.67
CA ARG A 99 -8.51 -7.32 -13.00
C ARG A 99 -8.66 -6.90 -11.56
N CYS A 100 -9.90 -6.87 -11.10
CA CYS A 100 -10.20 -6.72 -9.68
C CYS A 100 -9.95 -8.05 -8.96
N THR A 101 -9.21 -8.01 -7.86
CA THR A 101 -8.88 -9.24 -7.11
C THR A 101 -10.05 -9.77 -6.28
N ASN A 102 -11.01 -8.92 -5.92
CA ASN A 102 -12.16 -9.30 -5.10
C ASN A 102 -13.26 -10.07 -5.86
N ASN A 103 -13.41 -9.86 -7.17
CA ASN A 103 -14.40 -10.57 -7.99
C ASN A 103 -13.78 -11.34 -9.17
N ASN A 104 -12.45 -11.27 -9.35
CA ASN A 104 -11.70 -11.89 -10.45
C ASN A 104 -12.22 -11.52 -11.85
N ARG A 105 -12.71 -10.29 -12.01
CA ARG A 105 -13.19 -9.78 -13.30
C ARG A 105 -12.29 -8.69 -13.84
N TYR A 106 -12.13 -8.70 -15.16
CA TYR A 106 -11.34 -7.75 -15.91
C TYR A 106 -12.11 -6.45 -16.12
N TRP A 107 -11.34 -5.38 -16.18
CA TRP A 107 -11.79 -4.06 -16.56
C TRP A 107 -12.17 -4.04 -18.03
N VAL A 108 -13.36 -3.52 -18.30
CA VAL A 108 -13.93 -3.41 -19.65
C VAL A 108 -14.87 -2.21 -19.67
N ARG A 109 -15.19 -1.70 -20.86
CA ARG A 109 -16.29 -0.74 -21.00
C ARG A 109 -17.60 -1.36 -20.52
N LYS A 110 -18.52 -0.53 -20.01
CA LYS A 110 -19.85 -1.01 -19.57
C LYS A 110 -20.72 -1.55 -20.71
N SER A 111 -20.64 -0.92 -21.88
CA SER A 111 -21.37 -1.29 -23.10
C SER A 111 -20.72 -0.64 -24.33
N SER A 112 -21.18 -0.97 -25.53
CA SER A 112 -20.76 -0.33 -26.79
C SER A 112 -20.98 1.18 -26.83
N ASP A 113 -21.93 1.68 -26.02
CA ASP A 113 -22.36 3.09 -26.01
C ASP A 113 -21.92 3.83 -24.75
N SER A 114 -21.16 3.18 -23.85
CA SER A 114 -20.67 3.78 -22.61
C SER A 114 -19.15 3.73 -22.55
N ASN A 115 -18.55 4.81 -22.04
CA ASN A 115 -17.11 4.91 -21.80
C ASN A 115 -16.72 4.62 -20.34
N HIS A 116 -17.69 4.33 -19.47
CA HIS A 116 -17.40 3.93 -18.10
C HIS A 116 -16.68 2.58 -18.09
N ILE A 117 -15.65 2.48 -17.25
CA ILE A 117 -14.90 1.25 -17.05
C ILE A 117 -15.47 0.51 -15.85
N VAL A 118 -15.81 -0.76 -16.05
CA VAL A 118 -16.46 -1.62 -15.06
C VAL A 118 -15.74 -2.97 -14.97
N PRO A 119 -15.77 -3.66 -13.82
CA PRO A 119 -15.08 -4.92 -13.64
C PRO A 119 -16.05 -6.10 -13.85
N THR A 120 -16.50 -6.30 -15.08
CA THR A 120 -17.54 -7.30 -15.41
C THR A 120 -17.07 -8.40 -16.36
N ALA A 121 -15.98 -8.21 -17.09
CA ALA A 121 -15.46 -9.19 -18.05
C ALA A 121 -14.87 -10.41 -17.33
N THR A 122 -15.23 -11.61 -17.77
CA THR A 122 -14.76 -12.87 -17.18
C THR A 122 -13.50 -13.42 -17.85
N LYS A 123 -13.11 -12.85 -18.99
CA LYS A 123 -11.94 -13.25 -19.79
C LYS A 123 -11.25 -12.01 -20.35
N LYS A 124 -9.96 -12.18 -20.67
CA LYS A 124 -9.17 -11.23 -21.47
C LYS A 124 -9.73 -11.15 -22.89
N GLU A 125 -9.64 -9.97 -23.49
CA GLU A 125 -10.01 -9.69 -24.89
C GLU A 125 -9.01 -8.68 -25.45
N ASP A 126 -8.20 -9.15 -26.41
CA ASP A 126 -7.11 -8.41 -27.04
C ASP A 126 -7.54 -7.75 -28.37
N ASP A 127 -8.71 -8.13 -28.91
CA ASP A 127 -9.22 -7.56 -30.14
C ASP A 127 -9.57 -6.07 -29.94
N ARG A 128 -8.71 -5.21 -30.50
CA ARG A 128 -8.80 -3.75 -30.39
C ARG A 128 -10.00 -3.17 -31.13
N SER A 129 -10.71 -3.94 -31.95
CA SER A 129 -11.93 -3.50 -32.64
C SER A 129 -13.20 -3.68 -31.82
N LYS A 130 -13.20 -4.59 -30.83
CA LYS A 130 -14.37 -4.88 -30.00
C LYS A 130 -14.49 -3.89 -28.86
N TRP A 131 -15.70 -3.37 -28.63
CA TRP A 131 -15.98 -2.53 -27.46
C TRP A 131 -15.66 -3.24 -26.13
N SER A 132 -15.70 -4.57 -26.12
CA SER A 132 -15.36 -5.43 -24.98
C SER A 132 -13.85 -5.65 -24.80
N CYS A 133 -12.99 -4.97 -25.57
CA CYS A 133 -11.55 -4.98 -25.37
C CYS A 133 -11.19 -4.66 -23.91
N THR A 134 -10.22 -5.39 -23.37
CA THR A 134 -9.79 -5.28 -21.97
C THR A 134 -8.35 -4.76 -21.84
N LEU A 135 -7.78 -4.28 -22.94
CA LEU A 135 -6.41 -3.80 -23.00
C LEU A 135 -6.32 -2.33 -22.57
N PHE A 136 -5.34 -2.06 -21.72
CA PHE A 136 -4.97 -0.72 -21.29
C PHE A 136 -3.48 -0.48 -21.52
N GLU A 137 -3.15 0.74 -21.91
CA GLU A 137 -1.78 1.21 -22.04
C GLU A 137 -1.43 2.11 -20.83
N PRO A 138 -0.50 1.69 -19.95
CA PRO A 138 0.02 2.54 -18.89
C PRO A 138 1.05 3.53 -19.43
N ILE A 139 0.87 4.81 -19.15
CA ILE A 139 1.71 5.91 -19.63
C ILE A 139 2.32 6.59 -18.41
N CYS A 140 3.62 6.43 -18.21
CA CYS A 140 4.35 7.06 -17.12
C CYS A 140 4.53 8.55 -17.38
N ASP A 141 4.20 9.38 -16.39
CA ASP A 141 4.55 10.79 -16.35
C ASP A 141 5.64 11.03 -15.31
N ALA A 142 6.88 11.17 -15.79
CA ALA A 142 8.05 11.33 -14.94
C ALA A 142 8.03 12.64 -14.13
N LYS A 143 7.42 13.71 -14.66
CA LYS A 143 7.32 15.01 -13.99
C LYS A 143 6.46 14.90 -12.73
N TYR A 144 5.36 14.16 -12.84
CA TYR A 144 4.40 14.00 -11.75
C TYR A 144 4.59 12.73 -10.92
N LYS A 145 5.51 11.85 -11.33
CA LYS A 145 5.73 10.51 -10.73
C LYS A 145 4.39 9.76 -10.59
N ALA A 146 3.59 9.83 -11.65
CA ALA A 146 2.23 9.29 -11.71
C ALA A 146 1.97 8.65 -13.08
N TYR A 147 0.90 7.88 -13.18
CA TYR A 147 0.51 7.20 -14.40
C TYR A 147 -0.79 7.76 -14.96
N ARG A 148 -0.87 7.76 -16.29
CA ARG A 148 -2.12 7.84 -17.04
C ARG A 148 -2.39 6.46 -17.63
N PHE A 149 -3.65 6.12 -17.81
CA PHE A 149 -4.03 4.86 -18.47
C PHE A 149 -4.86 5.20 -19.69
N ARG A 150 -4.61 4.52 -20.80
CA ARG A 150 -5.39 4.68 -22.03
C ARG A 150 -6.13 3.38 -22.33
N HIS A 151 -7.44 3.47 -22.59
CA HIS A 151 -8.22 2.34 -23.06
C HIS A 151 -7.93 2.10 -24.54
N VAL A 152 -7.37 0.94 -24.88
CA VAL A 152 -6.76 0.70 -26.19
C VAL A 152 -7.76 0.77 -27.35
N GLN A 153 -8.96 0.19 -27.20
CA GLN A 153 -9.96 0.24 -28.28
C GLN A 153 -10.49 1.65 -28.53
N LEU A 154 -10.57 2.51 -27.49
CA LEU A 154 -11.06 3.88 -27.66
C LEU A 154 -9.94 4.85 -28.05
N GLY A 155 -8.69 4.57 -27.67
CA GLY A 155 -7.59 5.53 -27.72
C GLY A 155 -7.71 6.66 -26.68
N TYR A 156 -8.65 6.53 -25.73
CA TYR A 156 -9.02 7.57 -24.78
C TYR A 156 -8.36 7.35 -23.42
N GLU A 157 -7.99 8.43 -22.74
CA GLU A 157 -7.37 8.37 -21.42
C GLU A 157 -8.43 8.22 -20.32
N LEU A 158 -8.09 7.45 -19.29
CA LEU A 158 -8.95 7.22 -18.14
C LEU A 158 -8.91 8.42 -17.19
N PHE A 159 -10.05 8.73 -16.61
CA PHE A 159 -10.22 9.83 -15.67
C PHE A 159 -11.30 9.51 -14.63
N ARG A 160 -11.27 10.27 -13.53
CA ARG A 160 -12.35 10.31 -12.53
C ARG A 160 -13.40 11.32 -12.97
N ASP A 161 -14.63 10.87 -13.19
CA ASP A 161 -15.72 11.78 -13.53
C ASP A 161 -16.32 12.50 -12.31
N LYS A 162 -17.30 13.39 -12.57
CA LYS A 162 -18.01 14.17 -11.54
C LYS A 162 -18.81 13.29 -10.55
N THR A 163 -19.07 12.03 -10.92
CA THR A 163 -19.72 11.02 -10.06
C THR A 163 -18.71 10.10 -9.36
N ASN A 164 -17.42 10.44 -9.42
CA ASN A 164 -16.29 9.67 -8.91
C ASN A 164 -16.06 8.33 -9.61
N ARG A 165 -16.67 8.08 -10.77
CA ARG A 165 -16.51 6.83 -11.50
C ARG A 165 -15.33 6.91 -12.46
N LEU A 166 -14.74 5.76 -12.72
CA LEU A 166 -13.70 5.62 -13.74
C LEU A 166 -14.34 5.57 -15.13
N SER A 167 -13.91 6.44 -16.02
CA SER A 167 -14.40 6.52 -17.38
C SER A 167 -13.27 6.91 -18.34
N ALA A 168 -13.48 6.70 -19.65
CA ALA A 168 -12.55 7.10 -20.69
C ALA A 168 -13.05 8.36 -21.44
N ILE A 169 -12.22 9.39 -21.57
CA ILE A 169 -12.54 10.63 -22.30
C ILE A 169 -11.61 10.84 -23.48
N GLU A 170 -12.21 11.27 -24.60
CA GLU A 170 -11.51 11.65 -25.83
C GLU A 170 -10.55 12.81 -25.63
N ASN A 171 -9.38 12.77 -26.24
CA ASN A 171 -8.39 13.85 -26.21
C ASN A 171 -8.85 15.06 -27.04
N GLY A 172 -8.78 16.29 -26.50
CA GLY A 172 -9.12 17.52 -27.24
C GLY A 172 -10.45 18.21 -26.88
N ARG A 173 -11.23 17.71 -25.90
CA ARG A 173 -12.38 18.45 -25.35
C ARG A 173 -11.91 19.70 -24.59
N PRO A 174 -12.59 20.86 -24.72
CA PRO A 174 -12.12 22.13 -24.15
C PRO A 174 -11.97 22.08 -22.63
N ASP A 175 -10.97 22.83 -22.18
CA ASP A 175 -10.26 22.70 -20.91
C ASP A 175 -11.03 23.13 -19.65
N SER A 176 -12.21 23.76 -19.74
CA SER A 176 -12.97 24.20 -18.56
C SER A 176 -13.56 23.06 -17.73
N GLU A 177 -13.52 21.81 -18.22
CA GLU A 177 -13.78 20.60 -17.43
C GLU A 177 -12.51 19.78 -17.13
N ARG A 178 -11.36 20.12 -17.73
CA ARG A 178 -10.08 19.39 -17.60
C ARG A 178 -9.10 20.05 -16.65
N GLU A 179 -9.08 21.37 -16.60
CA GLU A 179 -8.00 22.15 -16.01
C GLU A 179 -8.19 22.44 -14.51
N ASP A 180 -9.39 22.30 -13.98
CA ASP A 180 -9.72 22.61 -12.59
C ASP A 180 -9.78 21.35 -11.72
N ALA A 181 -9.97 20.17 -12.32
CA ALA A 181 -10.85 19.16 -11.71
C ALA A 181 -10.47 17.69 -12.05
N TYR A 182 -9.78 17.04 -11.12
CA TYR A 182 -9.92 15.60 -10.81
C TYR A 182 -9.61 14.53 -11.90
N GLY A 183 -8.37 14.01 -11.91
CA GLY A 183 -8.20 12.55 -11.90
C GLY A 183 -7.79 11.82 -13.17
N VAL A 184 -7.14 12.49 -14.11
CA VAL A 184 -6.42 11.81 -15.21
C VAL A 184 -5.17 11.09 -14.70
N PHE A 185 -4.49 11.69 -13.73
CA PHE A 185 -3.30 11.10 -13.12
C PHE A 185 -3.67 10.20 -11.95
N THR A 186 -2.96 9.09 -11.89
CA THR A 186 -3.13 8.09 -10.84
C THR A 186 -1.79 7.71 -10.27
N LYS A 187 -1.65 7.80 -8.94
CA LYS A 187 -0.51 7.19 -8.26
C LYS A 187 -0.73 5.69 -8.20
N VAL A 188 0.22 4.95 -8.75
CA VAL A 188 0.28 3.50 -8.67
C VAL A 188 1.05 3.14 -7.41
N ILE A 189 0.39 2.40 -6.53
CA ILE A 189 0.97 1.93 -5.28
C ILE A 189 1.18 0.43 -5.42
N ASP A 190 2.45 -0.01 -5.31
CA ASP A 190 2.76 -1.43 -5.27
C ASP A 190 2.16 -2.05 -4.01
N TRP A 191 1.17 -2.93 -4.21
CA TRP A 191 0.47 -3.58 -3.11
C TRP A 191 1.39 -4.52 -2.32
N ASN A 192 2.36 -5.14 -3.00
CA ASN A 192 3.29 -6.07 -2.36
C ASN A 192 4.33 -5.35 -1.50
N SER A 193 4.55 -4.05 -1.74
CA SER A 193 5.39 -3.20 -0.90
C SER A 193 4.71 -2.78 0.42
N LEU A 194 3.40 -3.00 0.55
CA LEU A 194 2.63 -2.56 1.72
C LEU A 194 2.92 -3.44 2.93
N CYS A 195 3.43 -2.83 4.00
CA CYS A 195 3.57 -3.47 5.30
C CYS A 195 2.25 -3.39 6.08
N VAL A 196 1.52 -4.50 6.13
CA VAL A 196 0.31 -4.62 6.97
C VAL A 196 0.71 -5.16 8.34
N PHE A 197 0.56 -4.33 9.37
CA PHE A 197 0.87 -4.72 10.73
C PHE A 197 -0.37 -5.30 11.44
N PRO A 198 -0.26 -6.46 12.11
CA PRO A 198 -1.31 -6.94 12.99
C PRO A 198 -1.57 -5.93 14.10
N LYS A 199 -2.84 -5.77 14.50
CA LYS A 199 -3.22 -4.76 15.50
C LYS A 199 -2.50 -4.99 16.83
N HIS A 200 -2.42 -6.23 17.30
CA HIS A 200 -1.75 -6.58 18.56
C HIS A 200 -0.49 -7.38 18.26
N VAL A 201 0.63 -6.93 18.83
CA VAL A 201 1.94 -7.55 18.63
C VAL A 201 2.70 -7.66 19.94
N THR A 202 3.70 -8.52 19.94
CA THR A 202 4.82 -8.46 20.89
C THR A 202 6.13 -8.47 20.11
N PHE A 203 7.20 -7.95 20.71
CA PHE A 203 8.53 -7.86 20.08
C PHE A 203 9.50 -8.76 20.83
N LYS A 204 10.15 -9.68 20.12
CA LYS A 204 11.17 -10.55 20.70
C LYS A 204 12.55 -9.98 20.38
N GLY A 205 13.37 -9.73 21.41
CA GLY A 205 14.74 -9.29 21.21
C GLY A 205 15.70 -10.45 20.98
N PHE A 206 16.92 -10.10 20.58
CA PHE A 206 18.00 -11.08 20.32
C PHE A 206 18.39 -11.90 21.56
N ASN A 207 18.11 -11.39 22.75
CA ASN A 207 18.30 -12.12 24.01
C ASN A 207 17.23 -13.21 24.25
N GLY A 208 16.32 -13.44 23.30
CA GLY A 208 15.26 -14.43 23.39
C GLY A 208 14.06 -13.99 24.24
N ARG A 209 14.09 -12.79 24.85
CA ARG A 209 13.04 -12.24 25.70
C ARG A 209 12.13 -11.28 24.94
N TYR A 210 10.96 -11.01 25.50
CA TYR A 210 9.97 -10.12 24.91
C TYR A 210 10.04 -8.71 25.49
N LEU A 211 9.71 -7.72 24.66
CA LEU A 211 9.60 -6.32 25.05
C LEU A 211 8.37 -6.13 25.94
N ARG A 212 8.63 -5.77 27.19
CA ARG A 212 7.67 -5.63 28.27
C ARG A 212 7.63 -4.18 28.75
N PHE A 213 6.43 -3.69 29.01
CA PHE A 213 6.23 -2.47 29.79
C PHE A 213 6.45 -2.73 31.29
N GLU A 214 7.35 -1.96 31.91
CA GLU A 214 7.68 -2.08 33.32
C GLU A 214 7.97 -0.70 33.94
N GLY A 215 7.15 -0.30 34.91
CA GLY A 215 7.18 1.03 35.51
C GLY A 215 6.77 2.11 34.50
N LYS A 216 7.75 2.75 33.87
CA LYS A 216 7.53 3.65 32.71
C LYS A 216 8.24 3.18 31.43
N TYR A 217 9.17 2.24 31.55
CA TYR A 217 10.11 1.86 30.50
C TYR A 217 9.59 0.68 29.68
N LEU A 218 10.14 0.53 28.48
CA LEU A 218 10.00 -0.67 27.66
C LEU A 218 11.31 -1.45 27.71
N GLN A 219 11.28 -2.65 28.26
CA GLN A 219 12.47 -3.47 28.51
C GLN A 219 12.33 -4.84 27.86
N VAL A 220 13.41 -5.34 27.26
CA VAL A 220 13.43 -6.68 26.65
C VAL A 220 13.70 -7.74 27.72
N SER A 221 12.76 -7.87 28.67
CA SER A 221 12.90 -8.70 29.87
C SER A 221 11.80 -9.75 30.04
N GLY A 222 10.69 -9.64 29.29
CA GLY A 222 9.51 -10.49 29.42
C GLY A 222 9.75 -11.93 28.99
N VAL A 223 9.14 -12.87 29.71
CA VAL A 223 9.29 -14.32 29.48
C VAL A 223 7.92 -14.96 29.25
N ASP A 224 6.95 -14.64 30.09
CA ASP A 224 5.60 -15.20 30.07
C ASP A 224 4.59 -14.25 29.45
N ASN A 225 3.48 -14.82 28.97
CA ASN A 225 2.39 -14.05 28.39
C ASN A 225 1.72 -13.15 29.44
N HIS A 226 1.82 -11.84 29.27
CA HIS A 226 1.25 -10.85 30.18
C HIS A 226 0.85 -9.58 29.38
N PRO A 227 -0.20 -8.84 29.76
CA PRO A 227 -0.63 -7.64 29.05
C PRO A 227 0.46 -6.59 28.79
N SER A 228 1.47 -6.44 29.67
CA SER A 228 2.62 -5.55 29.43
C SER A 228 3.48 -5.94 28.24
N LEU A 229 3.41 -7.18 27.76
CA LEU A 229 4.13 -7.62 26.57
C LEU A 229 3.38 -7.28 25.28
N ILE A 230 2.10 -6.89 25.37
CA ILE A 230 1.22 -6.65 24.23
C ILE A 230 1.23 -5.17 23.89
N HIS A 231 1.48 -4.89 22.62
CA HIS A 231 1.48 -3.53 22.07
C HIS A 231 0.51 -3.45 20.89
N GLU A 232 -0.24 -2.37 20.82
CA GLU A 232 -1.13 -2.04 19.72
C GLU A 232 -0.39 -1.20 18.68
N ILE A 233 -0.47 -1.57 17.41
CA ILE A 233 0.05 -0.78 16.28
C ILE A 233 -1.08 0.04 15.66
N PHE A 234 -0.83 1.34 15.48
CA PHE A 234 -1.72 2.29 14.83
C PHE A 234 -0.99 2.91 13.63
N PRO A 235 -1.14 2.34 12.42
CA PRO A 235 -0.60 2.93 11.22
C PRO A 235 -1.17 4.33 10.98
N GLN A 236 -0.32 5.29 10.64
CA GLN A 236 -0.71 6.64 10.27
C GLN A 236 -0.79 6.77 8.75
N LYS A 237 -1.54 7.76 8.27
CA LYS A 237 -1.75 7.96 6.83
C LYS A 237 -0.45 8.33 6.08
N ASP A 238 0.53 8.90 6.77
CA ASP A 238 1.84 9.31 6.25
C ASP A 238 2.89 8.18 6.21
N GLY A 239 2.52 6.97 6.63
CA GLY A 239 3.42 5.82 6.71
C GLY A 239 4.13 5.66 8.06
N ASN A 240 3.96 6.60 9.00
CA ASN A 240 4.48 6.45 10.36
C ASN A 240 3.65 5.44 11.17
N LEU A 241 4.26 4.88 12.22
CA LEU A 241 3.61 3.95 13.13
C LEU A 241 3.54 4.54 14.53
N HIS A 242 2.35 4.47 15.12
CA HIS A 242 2.12 4.78 16.51
C HIS A 242 1.97 3.48 17.29
N LEU A 243 2.74 3.29 18.36
CA LEU A 243 2.68 2.09 19.18
C LEU A 243 2.17 2.45 20.56
N LYS A 244 1.30 1.61 21.11
CA LYS A 244 0.69 1.79 22.44
C LYS A 244 0.82 0.52 23.23
N ASN A 245 1.21 0.60 24.49
CA ASN A 245 1.18 -0.59 25.35
C ASN A 245 -0.24 -0.83 25.89
N VAL A 246 -0.68 -2.09 25.90
CA VAL A 246 -2.04 -2.47 26.35
C VAL A 246 -2.22 -2.22 27.85
N GLU A 247 -1.23 -2.58 28.67
CA GLU A 247 -1.31 -2.46 30.14
C GLU A 247 -1.28 -0.98 30.58
N SER A 248 -0.32 -0.19 30.11
CA SER A 248 -0.23 1.22 30.47
C SER A 248 -1.32 2.08 29.83
N ARG A 249 -1.90 1.59 28.71
CA ARG A 249 -2.77 2.34 27.80
C ARG A 249 -2.13 3.64 27.29
N ARG A 250 -0.80 3.71 27.24
CA ARG A 250 -0.04 4.88 26.78
C ARG A 250 0.77 4.56 25.52
N PHE A 251 0.99 5.60 24.74
CA PHE A 251 1.81 5.53 23.54
C PHE A 251 3.30 5.56 23.88
N TRP A 252 4.06 4.89 23.03
CA TRP A 252 5.51 4.92 23.05
C TRP A 252 6.00 6.30 22.66
N ILE A 253 6.94 6.84 23.43
CA ILE A 253 7.58 8.11 23.16
C ILE A 253 9.07 8.01 23.52
N TYR A 254 9.87 8.77 22.78
CA TYR A 254 11.26 8.99 23.13
C TYR A 254 11.36 9.91 24.36
N ASP A 255 12.00 9.42 25.41
CA ASP A 255 12.42 10.16 26.60
C ASP A 255 13.94 10.01 26.63
N PRO A 256 14.77 11.06 26.67
CA PRO A 256 16.21 10.98 26.37
C PRO A 256 16.90 9.68 26.82
N ASN A 257 17.50 8.98 25.86
CA ASN A 257 18.15 7.66 25.99
C ASN A 257 17.22 6.44 26.22
N TRP A 258 15.90 6.63 26.20
CA TRP A 258 14.90 5.59 26.46
C TRP A 258 13.70 5.69 25.51
N ILE A 259 13.03 4.56 25.31
CA ILE A 259 11.65 4.54 24.85
C ILE A 259 10.77 4.17 26.05
N VAL A 260 9.78 5.02 26.33
CA VAL A 260 8.86 4.88 27.46
C VAL A 260 7.43 4.85 26.96
N ALA A 261 6.52 4.24 27.72
CA ALA A 261 5.09 4.22 27.40
C ALA A 261 4.31 5.13 28.36
N THR A 262 4.40 6.45 28.16
CA THR A 262 3.79 7.46 29.03
C THR A 262 2.87 8.45 28.31
N ALA A 263 2.95 8.54 26.98
CA ALA A 263 2.20 9.53 26.21
C ALA A 263 0.69 9.23 26.18
N ARG A 264 -0.14 10.26 26.45
CA ARG A 264 -1.62 10.14 26.44
C ARG A 264 -2.22 10.34 25.04
N VAL A 265 -1.58 11.17 24.23
CA VAL A 265 -1.97 11.54 22.87
C VAL A 265 -0.70 11.81 22.09
N PHE A 266 -0.70 11.56 20.77
CA PHE A 266 0.34 12.10 19.90
C PHE A 266 0.02 13.58 19.62
N SER A 267 0.49 14.48 20.47
CA SER A 267 0.63 15.88 20.08
C SER A 267 1.74 15.96 19.04
N LYS A 268 1.53 16.67 17.93
CA LYS A 268 2.57 17.03 16.97
C LYS A 268 3.76 17.62 17.73
N LEU A 269 4.78 16.82 18.01
CA LEU A 269 6.06 17.32 18.45
C LEU A 269 6.73 17.81 17.18
N ASN A 270 6.74 19.13 17.02
CA ASN A 270 7.65 19.79 16.09
C ASN A 270 9.07 19.37 16.48
N ILE A 271 9.69 18.56 15.63
CA ILE A 271 11.14 18.43 15.53
C ILE A 271 11.52 19.14 14.23
#